data_AF-A0A6G3Y134-F1
#
_entry.id   AF-A0A6G3Y134-F1
#
_cell.length_a   1.000
_cell.length_b   1.000
_cell.length_c   1.000
_cell.angle_alpha   90.00
_cell.angle_beta   90.00
_cell.angle_gamma   90.00
#
_symmetry.space_group_name_H-M   'P 1'
#
loop_
_entity.id
_entity.type
_entity.pdbx_description
1 polymer ?
#
loop_
_entity_poly.entity_id
_entity_poly.type
_entity_poly.pdbx_seq_one_letter_code
_entity_poly.pdbx_strand_id
1 'polypeptide(L)'
;GTVLGKDGKPFKTREGETVRLEDLLDEAVQRATAVVRDKADKVGLSEEEIVENGRYVGIGAVKYADLSTSAVRDYKFDLDQMVALHGDTSVYLQYAYARIQSILR
;
A
#
# COMPACT_ATOMS: atom_id res chain seq x y z
N GLY A 1 9.94 -4.69 -15.57
CA GLY A 1 10.24 -6.07 -15.91
C GLY A 1 9.01 -6.89 -15.63
N THR A 2 9.17 -8.13 -15.19
CA THR A 2 8.09 -9.02 -14.78
C THR A 2 7.71 -8.77 -13.32
N VAL A 3 6.41 -8.88 -13.00
CA VAL A 3 5.90 -8.86 -11.63
C VAL A 3 6.09 -10.24 -11.02
N LEU A 4 6.85 -10.32 -9.93
CA LEU A 4 7.18 -11.56 -9.25
C LEU A 4 6.42 -11.68 -7.92
N GLY A 5 6.06 -12.89 -7.51
CA GLY A 5 5.63 -13.16 -6.14
C GLY A 5 6.78 -13.12 -5.14
N LYS A 6 6.44 -13.31 -3.85
CA LYS A 6 7.45 -13.40 -2.78
C LYS A 6 8.48 -14.51 -3.04
N ASP A 7 8.07 -15.57 -3.74
CA ASP A 7 8.89 -16.71 -4.16
C ASP A 7 9.81 -16.44 -5.36
N GLY A 8 9.73 -15.26 -5.97
CA GLY A 8 10.54 -14.87 -7.12
C GLY A 8 10.07 -15.45 -8.47
N LYS A 9 8.90 -16.09 -8.51
CA LYS A 9 8.27 -16.58 -9.75
C LYS A 9 7.24 -15.57 -10.26
N PRO A 10 6.78 -15.65 -11.52
CA PRO A 10 5.71 -14.80 -12.02
C PRO A 10 4.51 -14.80 -11.07
N PHE A 11 4.02 -13.60 -10.76
CA PHE A 11 2.98 -13.40 -9.75
C PHE A 11 1.69 -14.13 -10.12
N LYS A 12 1.23 -14.99 -9.21
CA LYS A 12 0.09 -15.91 -9.38
C LYS A 12 -0.66 -16.07 -8.06
N THR A 13 -1.92 -16.50 -8.14
CA THR A 13 -2.70 -16.92 -6.96
C THR A 13 -2.07 -18.18 -6.34
N ARG A 14 -2.53 -18.57 -5.14
CA ARG A 14 -2.09 -19.81 -4.49
C ARG A 14 -2.39 -21.07 -5.32
N GLU A 15 -3.41 -21.00 -6.17
CA GLU A 15 -3.81 -22.07 -7.09
C GLU A 15 -3.03 -22.02 -8.42
N GLY A 16 -2.17 -21.02 -8.61
CA GLY A 16 -1.33 -20.87 -9.80
C GLY A 16 -2.01 -20.13 -10.96
N GLU A 17 -3.17 -19.54 -10.72
CA GLU A 17 -3.93 -18.75 -11.69
C GLU A 17 -3.44 -17.29 -11.75
N THR A 18 -3.84 -16.59 -12.81
CA THR A 18 -3.57 -15.15 -12.95
C THR A 18 -4.37 -14.37 -11.92
N VAL A 19 -3.72 -13.46 -11.20
CA VAL A 19 -4.40 -12.59 -10.22
C VAL A 19 -5.15 -11.48 -10.96
N ARG A 20 -6.43 -11.27 -10.62
CA ARG A 20 -7.18 -10.13 -11.15
C ARG A 20 -6.75 -8.85 -10.45
N LEU A 21 -6.64 -7.77 -11.22
CA LEU A 21 -6.23 -6.47 -10.68
C LEU A 21 -7.24 -5.96 -9.62
N GLU A 22 -8.53 -6.21 -9.81
CA GLU A 22 -9.57 -5.82 -8.85
C GLU A 22 -9.33 -6.43 -7.47
N ASP A 23 -9.11 -7.74 -7.39
CA ASP A 23 -8.87 -8.46 -6.13
C ASP A 23 -7.63 -7.93 -5.41
N LEU A 24 -6.59 -7.60 -6.18
CA LEU A 24 -5.33 -7.06 -5.67
C LEU A 24 -5.50 -5.65 -5.10
N LEU A 25 -6.26 -4.79 -5.77
CA LEU A 25 -6.54 -3.45 -5.28
C LEU A 25 -7.43 -3.48 -4.05
N ASP A 26 -8.44 -4.36 -4.02
CA ASP A 26 -9.30 -4.55 -2.86
C ASP A 26 -8.49 -5.02 -1.64
N GLU A 27 -7.59 -5.99 -1.83
CA GLU A 27 -6.70 -6.46 -0.76
C GLU A 27 -5.76 -5.35 -0.27
N ALA A 28 -5.19 -4.56 -1.18
CA ALA A 28 -4.34 -3.43 -0.83
C ALA A 28 -5.10 -2.38 0.00
N VAL A 29 -6.33 -2.04 -0.39
CA VAL A 29 -7.19 -1.11 0.36
C VAL A 29 -7.56 -1.69 1.72
N GLN A 30 -7.88 -2.98 1.81
CA GLN A 30 -8.21 -3.63 3.07
C GLN A 30 -7.03 -3.58 4.06
N ARG A 31 -5.83 -3.96 3.60
CA ARG A 31 -4.62 -3.93 4.45
C ARG A 31 -4.24 -2.50 4.85
N ALA A 32 -4.30 -1.56 3.91
CA ALA A 32 -4.04 -0.14 4.19
C ALA A 32 -5.05 0.45 5.20
N THR A 33 -6.33 0.08 5.09
CA THR A 33 -7.37 0.50 6.05
C THR A 33 -7.04 0.02 7.46
N ALA A 34 -6.52 -1.20 7.61
CA ALA A 34 -6.07 -1.70 8.92
C ALA A 34 -4.90 -0.87 9.47
N VAL A 35 -3.91 -0.54 8.62
CA VAL A 35 -2.78 0.32 9.00
C VAL A 35 -3.23 1.72 9.43
N VAL A 36 -4.20 2.30 8.74
CA VAL A 36 -4.81 3.59 9.10
C VAL A 36 -5.56 3.48 10.43
N ARG A 37 -6.37 2.43 10.61
CA ARG A 37 -7.14 2.19 11.83
C ARG A 37 -6.24 2.10 13.06
N ASP A 38 -5.08 1.44 12.96
CA ASP A 38 -4.09 1.35 14.05
C ASP A 38 -3.54 2.72 14.50
N LYS A 39 -3.70 3.77 13.68
CA LYS A 39 -3.29 5.14 14.00
C LYS A 39 -4.48 6.05 14.31
N ALA A 40 -5.70 5.65 13.96
CA ALA A 40 -6.89 6.46 14.02
C ALA A 40 -7.21 6.96 15.45
N ASP A 41 -7.10 6.09 16.45
CA ASP A 41 -7.40 6.42 17.85
C ASP A 41 -6.58 7.60 18.39
N LYS A 42 -5.34 7.77 17.89
CA LYS A 42 -4.46 8.85 18.34
C LYS A 42 -4.79 10.21 17.71
N VAL A 43 -5.54 10.19 16.60
CA VAL A 43 -5.82 11.36 15.76
C VAL A 43 -7.31 11.72 15.78
N GLY A 44 -8.17 10.80 16.27
CA GLY A 44 -9.60 11.02 16.42
C GLY A 44 -10.37 10.93 15.09
N LEU A 45 -9.95 10.04 14.19
CA LEU A 45 -10.60 9.85 12.89
C LEU A 45 -11.96 9.14 13.04
N SER A 46 -12.94 9.52 12.23
CA SER A 46 -14.20 8.79 12.07
C SER A 46 -14.02 7.50 11.27
N GLU A 47 -15.00 6.59 11.32
CA GLU A 47 -14.96 5.37 10.52
C GLU A 47 -14.96 5.68 9.01
N GLU A 48 -15.69 6.70 8.58
CA GLU A 48 -15.69 7.16 7.19
C GLU A 48 -14.30 7.66 6.77
N GLU A 49 -13.64 8.47 7.61
CA GLU A 49 -12.28 8.96 7.35
C GLU A 49 -11.25 7.82 7.33
N ILE A 50 -11.42 6.80 8.17
CA ILE A 50 -10.55 5.61 8.18
C ILE A 50 -10.65 4.86 6.86
N VAL A 51 -11.88 4.61 6.37
CA VAL A 51 -12.13 3.90 5.11
C VAL A 51 -11.63 4.72 3.92
N GLU A 52 -11.89 6.02 3.91
CA GLU A 52 -11.44 6.92 2.85
C GLU A 52 -9.90 7.00 2.78
N ASN A 53 -9.25 7.21 3.93
CA ASN A 53 -7.79 7.22 4.01
C ASN A 53 -7.20 5.86 3.65
N GLY A 54 -7.82 4.76 4.07
CA GLY A 54 -7.41 3.41 3.69
C GLY A 54 -7.39 3.21 2.17
N ARG A 55 -8.40 3.76 1.46
CA ARG A 55 -8.42 3.76 -0.01
C ARG A 55 -7.27 4.58 -0.61
N TYR A 56 -7.01 5.78 -0.13
CA TYR A 56 -5.90 6.62 -0.63
C TYR A 56 -4.53 5.96 -0.41
N VAL A 57 -4.33 5.43 0.79
CA VAL A 57 -3.09 4.77 1.19
C VAL A 57 -2.89 3.47 0.39
N GLY A 58 -3.93 2.64 0.24
CA GLY A 58 -3.86 1.36 -0.47
C GLY A 58 -3.55 1.51 -1.96
N ILE A 59 -4.28 2.38 -2.65
CA ILE A 59 -4.01 2.66 -4.08
C ILE A 59 -2.63 3.34 -4.25
N GLY A 60 -2.28 4.26 -3.34
CA GLY A 60 -0.98 4.90 -3.32
C GLY A 60 0.17 3.90 -3.17
N ALA A 61 0.02 2.90 -2.28
CA ALA A 61 1.01 1.87 -2.04
C ALA A 61 1.31 1.05 -3.29
N VAL A 62 0.27 0.57 -4.00
CA VAL A 62 0.43 -0.21 -5.23
C VAL A 62 1.12 0.61 -6.33
N LYS A 63 0.65 1.84 -6.57
CA LYS A 63 1.23 2.72 -7.59
C LYS A 63 2.68 3.08 -7.28
N TYR A 64 2.96 3.41 -6.02
CA TYR A 64 4.29 3.83 -5.62
C TYR A 64 5.29 2.68 -5.71
N ALA A 65 4.90 1.47 -5.30
CA ALA A 65 5.80 0.33 -5.33
C ALA A 65 6.23 -0.07 -6.75
N ASP A 66 5.36 0.15 -7.73
CA ASP A 66 5.71 0.00 -9.15
C ASP A 66 6.65 1.14 -9.60
N LEU A 67 6.32 2.39 -9.25
CA LEU A 67 7.04 3.59 -9.71
C LEU A 67 8.36 3.90 -8.98
N SER A 68 8.56 3.39 -7.77
CA SER A 68 9.78 3.61 -6.98
C SER A 68 10.96 2.77 -7.46
N THR A 69 10.70 1.82 -8.35
CA THR A 69 11.71 0.97 -8.98
C THR A 69 11.87 1.31 -10.46
N SER A 70 13.00 0.91 -11.06
CA SER A 70 13.18 1.07 -12.50
C SER A 70 12.23 0.14 -13.25
N ALA A 71 11.44 0.69 -14.18
CA ALA A 71 10.49 -0.07 -15.01
C ALA A 71 11.11 -1.24 -15.80
N VAL A 72 12.43 -1.25 -16.02
CA VAL A 72 13.13 -2.36 -16.70
C VAL A 72 13.37 -3.55 -15.76
N ARG A 73 13.48 -3.31 -14.44
CA ARG A 73 13.75 -4.36 -13.46
C ARG A 73 12.51 -5.17 -13.13
N ASP A 74 12.71 -6.43 -12.79
CA ASP A 74 11.67 -7.24 -12.17
C ASP A 74 11.46 -6.72 -10.74
N TYR A 75 10.22 -6.73 -10.27
CA TYR A 75 9.91 -6.34 -8.90
C TYR A 75 9.07 -7.40 -8.21
N LYS A 76 9.27 -7.54 -6.90
CA LYS A 76 8.50 -8.45 -6.06
C LYS A 76 7.25 -7.74 -5.57
N PHE A 77 6.09 -8.29 -5.90
CA PHE A 77 4.82 -7.86 -5.38
C PHE A 77 4.64 -8.40 -3.96
N ASP A 78 4.86 -7.52 -2.98
CA ASP A 78 4.69 -7.82 -1.55
C ASP A 78 3.82 -6.75 -0.89
N LEU A 79 2.51 -7.03 -0.78
CA LEU A 79 1.56 -6.09 -0.17
C LEU A 79 1.94 -5.68 1.25
N ASP A 80 2.50 -6.59 2.06
CA ASP A 80 2.90 -6.27 3.43
C ASP A 80 3.98 -5.19 3.45
N GLN A 81 4.96 -5.32 2.55
CA GLN A 81 6.00 -4.31 2.39
C GLN A 81 5.43 -3.01 1.83
N MET A 82 4.54 -3.09 0.83
CA MET A 82 4.01 -1.91 0.14
C MET A 82 3.18 -1.02 1.07
N VAL A 83 2.41 -1.60 1.99
CA VAL A 83 1.57 -0.85 2.94
C VAL A 83 2.29 -0.50 4.25
N ALA A 84 3.59 -0.79 4.36
CA ALA A 84 4.33 -0.59 5.58
C ALA A 84 4.57 0.91 5.90
N LEU A 85 4.46 1.28 7.17
CA LEU A 85 4.75 2.65 7.68
C LEU A 85 6.23 2.99 7.81
N HIS A 86 7.12 2.15 7.27
CA HIS A 86 8.56 2.30 7.35
C HIS A 86 9.19 1.87 6.04
N GLY A 87 10.38 2.42 5.74
CA GLY A 87 11.05 2.21 4.47
C GLY A 87 10.57 3.17 3.38
N ASP A 88 10.94 2.86 2.14
CA ASP A 88 10.62 3.66 0.95
C ASP A 88 9.24 3.27 0.40
N THR A 89 8.17 3.74 1.05
CA THR A 89 6.78 3.38 0.75
C THR A 89 5.88 4.61 0.61
N SER A 90 4.79 4.48 -0.16
CA SER A 90 3.78 5.54 -0.25
C SER A 90 3.18 5.88 1.11
N VAL A 91 2.95 4.87 1.95
CA VAL A 91 2.32 5.03 3.27
C VAL A 91 3.20 5.88 4.18
N TYR A 92 4.51 5.63 4.19
CA TYR A 92 5.45 6.45 4.94
C TYR A 92 5.46 7.90 4.44
N LEU A 93 5.51 8.11 3.12
CA LEU A 93 5.51 9.46 2.53
C LEU A 93 4.23 10.24 2.84
N GLN A 94 3.07 9.61 2.70
CA GLN A 94 1.78 10.24 3.02
C GLN A 94 1.65 10.57 4.50
N TYR A 95 2.09 9.66 5.38
CA TYR A 95 2.14 9.92 6.82
C TYR A 95 3.08 11.07 7.19
N ALA A 96 4.29 11.09 6.61
CA ALA A 96 5.26 12.17 6.81
C ALA A 96 4.70 13.51 6.35
N TYR A 97 4.04 13.55 5.17
CA TYR A 97 3.38 14.75 4.66
C TYR A 97 2.30 15.26 5.62
N ALA A 98 1.38 14.39 6.06
CA ALA A 98 0.33 14.76 7.00
C ALA A 98 0.90 15.28 8.33
N ARG A 99 1.97 14.66 8.84
CA ARG A 99 2.66 15.09 10.06
C ARG A 99 3.32 16.47 9.88
N ILE A 100 3.97 16.74 8.75
CA ILE A 100 4.56 18.06 8.46
C ILE A 100 3.47 19.12 8.41
N GLN A 101 2.36 18.85 7.71
CA GLN A 101 1.21 19.78 7.65
C GLN A 101 0.61 20.07 9.03
N SER A 102 0.64 19.11 9.97
CA SER A 102 0.15 19.32 11.34
C SER A 102 1.02 20.28 12.17
N ILE A 103 2.29 20.46 11.83
CA ILE A 103 3.20 21.39 12.52
C ILE A 103 2.94 22.84 12.09
N LEU A 104 2.52 23.04 10.84
CA LEU A 104 2.29 24.36 10.24
C LEU A 104 0.88 24.91 10.56
N ARG A 105 0.10 24.23 11.40
CA ARG A 105 -1.23 24.64 11.85
C ARG A 105 -1.17 25.48 13.12
#